data_AF-A0A5C7R1K7-F1
#
_entry.id   AF-A0A5C7R1K7-F1
#
_cell.length_a   1.000
_cell.length_b   1.000
_cell.length_c   1.000
_cell.angle_alpha   90.00
_cell.angle_beta   90.00
_cell.angle_gamma   90.00
#
_symmetry.space_group_name_H-M   'P 1'
#
loop_
_entity.id
_entity.type
_entity.pdbx_description
1 polymer ?
#
loop_
_entity_poly.entity_id
_entity_poly.type
_entity_poly.pdbx_seq_one_letter_code
_entity_poly.pdbx_strand_id
1 'polypeptide(L)'
;MGKTTHTLTSGRQVTLSDWEGMEPPQHGKTLLGKAWDEDASRQGLSFYKSTEEYMRNEWAAANMHPTVAQMGSEKLLLFYHAQTKSWHTAEALDIDHATQWKDHLKGLGVANQAEAMMAYNDVGNLRLLPSAVNRARDSADATLAKGADSVEWRHWCQERFGFDPSVKPPPFDPEKDMANRRASTLNAEWSEDHSRKDLAFDARVQGKWFEQELHRSYAGSAVVQRPEPPHDAMQVPLFRCAATGQLCTRDAFDIDHQIAFESLLKELPKHAQDGRLSKADVLDAYNDTSNLRLVSRAANASHEWEIGRHGEYHDAMNEKPERRGEFGRFIEQGAMSDHDARELAAAMREYNERQRHKIEVWQELESNGVIGFQDPRAAKSAVVQLSDPTHPDHDRFAKVMKRIDELDPKREVLPEDEQRNNLAAALVAESRRQNLPGIQEVDKGGPDGNLLFVACNGPGGWDRAHVDVTRGAMTPMAFSTAETDRVLEQMQQQAAMQGQMQQATFLKQ
;
A
#
# COMPACT_ATOMS: atom_id res chain seq x y z
N MET A 1 -34.50 -4.54 12.87
CA MET A 1 -33.15 -3.97 13.02
C MET A 1 -32.87 -3.92 14.50
N GLY A 2 -31.88 -4.70 14.92
CA GLY A 2 -31.89 -5.34 16.23
C GLY A 2 -30.70 -4.92 17.04
N LYS A 3 -30.95 -4.30 18.19
CA LYS A 3 -30.01 -4.41 19.31
C LYS A 3 -30.27 -5.76 19.96
N THR A 4 -29.23 -6.55 20.15
CA THR A 4 -29.30 -7.87 20.79
C THR A 4 -28.54 -7.81 22.10
N THR A 5 -29.14 -8.35 23.15
CA THR A 5 -28.52 -8.38 24.48
C THR A 5 -27.84 -9.73 24.69
N HIS A 6 -26.55 -9.70 24.99
CA HIS A 6 -25.75 -10.89 25.26
C HIS A 6 -25.36 -10.92 26.74
N THR A 7 -25.57 -12.06 27.39
CA THR A 7 -25.17 -12.26 28.79
C THR A 7 -23.77 -12.89 28.83
N LEU A 8 -22.86 -12.26 29.55
CA LEU A 8 -21.48 -12.72 29.77
C LEU A 8 -21.43 -13.77 30.88
N THR A 9 -20.30 -14.46 31.00
CA THR A 9 -20.06 -15.45 32.07
C THR A 9 -20.20 -14.85 33.47
N SER A 10 -19.92 -13.55 33.64
CA SER A 10 -20.14 -12.82 34.90
C SER A 10 -21.61 -12.62 35.27
N GLY A 11 -22.55 -12.94 34.37
CA GLY A 11 -23.98 -12.65 34.49
C GLY A 11 -24.36 -11.22 34.08
N ARG A 12 -23.37 -10.37 33.76
CA ARG A 12 -23.62 -9.02 33.21
C ARG A 12 -23.97 -9.08 31.74
N GLN A 13 -24.53 -8.00 31.21
CA GLN A 13 -25.02 -7.93 29.85
C GLN A 13 -24.32 -6.86 29.03
N VAL A 14 -24.17 -7.14 27.75
CA VAL A 14 -23.72 -6.19 26.72
C VAL A 14 -24.78 -6.10 25.64
N THR A 15 -24.88 -4.96 24.98
CA THR A 15 -25.79 -4.76 23.85
C THR A 15 -24.99 -4.68 22.57
N LEU A 16 -25.20 -5.63 21.65
CA LEU A 16 -24.59 -5.61 20.33
C LEU A 16 -25.62 -5.13 19.30
N SER A 17 -25.14 -4.63 18.16
CA SER A 17 -26.00 -4.15 17.08
C SER A 17 -25.91 -5.04 15.86
N ASP A 18 -27.08 -5.36 15.30
CA ASP A 18 -27.26 -5.88 13.96
C ASP A 18 -27.63 -4.71 13.04
N TRP A 19 -27.00 -4.60 11.88
CA TRP A 19 -27.26 -3.52 10.92
C TRP A 19 -27.55 -4.08 9.52
N GLU A 20 -28.73 -3.81 8.97
CA GLU A 20 -29.18 -4.29 7.65
C GLU A 20 -28.93 -5.79 7.37
N GLY A 21 -29.12 -6.64 8.37
CA GLY A 21 -28.89 -8.10 8.26
C GLY A 21 -27.43 -8.52 8.48
N MET A 22 -26.54 -7.57 8.76
CA MET A 22 -25.20 -7.82 9.26
C MET A 22 -25.23 -8.04 10.76
N GLU A 23 -25.10 -9.30 11.18
CA GLU A 23 -25.01 -9.69 12.58
C GLU A 23 -23.57 -9.54 13.11
N PRO A 24 -23.40 -9.29 14.43
CA PRO A 24 -22.11 -9.45 15.10
C PRO A 24 -21.51 -10.84 14.82
N PRO A 25 -20.18 -10.93 14.63
CA PRO A 25 -19.54 -12.20 14.33
C PRO A 25 -19.69 -13.19 15.48
N GLN A 26 -19.95 -14.46 15.13
CA GLN A 26 -19.87 -15.54 16.10
C GLN A 26 -18.40 -15.88 16.38
N HIS A 27 -17.98 -15.80 17.64
CA HIS A 27 -16.60 -16.12 18.01
C HIS A 27 -16.36 -17.63 18.05
N GLY A 28 -15.26 -18.06 17.42
CA GLY A 28 -14.82 -19.46 17.45
C GLY A 28 -14.24 -19.90 18.79
N LYS A 29 -14.06 -21.22 18.94
CA LYS A 29 -13.53 -21.87 20.16
C LYS A 29 -12.21 -21.27 20.66
N THR A 30 -11.35 -20.79 19.76
CA THR A 30 -10.07 -20.17 20.10
C THR A 30 -10.24 -18.93 20.98
N LEU A 31 -11.14 -18.01 20.61
CA LEU A 31 -11.37 -16.77 21.38
C LEU A 31 -12.16 -17.05 22.67
N LEU A 32 -13.07 -18.03 22.63
CA LEU A 32 -13.82 -18.47 23.81
C LEU A 32 -12.93 -19.15 24.86
N GLY A 33 -11.91 -19.91 24.42
CA GLY A 33 -10.98 -20.61 25.30
C GLY A 33 -9.78 -19.78 25.76
N LYS A 34 -9.51 -18.64 25.13
CA LYS A 34 -8.42 -17.74 25.51
C LYS A 34 -8.87 -16.82 26.64
N ALA A 35 -8.31 -17.02 27.84
CA ALA A 35 -8.55 -16.13 28.97
C ALA A 35 -8.21 -14.67 28.61
N TRP A 36 -9.02 -13.74 29.10
CA TRP A 36 -8.73 -12.32 28.96
C TRP A 36 -7.59 -11.93 29.90
N ASP A 37 -6.66 -11.13 29.39
CA ASP A 37 -5.57 -10.54 30.15
C ASP A 37 -5.90 -9.07 30.43
N GLU A 38 -6.09 -8.69 31.69
CA GLU A 38 -6.46 -7.31 32.08
C GLU A 38 -5.36 -6.29 31.71
N ASP A 39 -4.11 -6.74 31.63
CA ASP A 39 -2.98 -5.91 31.26
C ASP A 39 -2.79 -5.83 29.74
N ALA A 40 -3.56 -6.60 28.96
CA ALA A 40 -3.48 -6.61 27.50
C ALA A 40 -3.63 -5.21 26.91
N SER A 41 -2.91 -4.97 25.81
CA SER A 41 -3.12 -3.80 24.98
C SER A 41 -4.44 -3.93 24.20
N ARG A 42 -4.81 -2.89 23.45
CA ARG A 42 -5.96 -2.96 22.52
C ARG A 42 -5.73 -3.97 21.37
N GLN A 43 -4.52 -4.52 21.22
CA GLN A 43 -4.20 -5.45 20.14
C GLN A 43 -5.11 -6.68 20.18
N GLY A 44 -5.81 -6.95 19.08
CA GLY A 44 -6.81 -8.02 19.00
C GLY A 44 -8.22 -7.62 19.45
N LEU A 45 -8.45 -6.33 19.76
CA LEU A 45 -9.77 -5.72 19.88
C LEU A 45 -10.06 -4.82 18.68
N SER A 46 -11.23 -4.99 18.06
CA SER A 46 -11.70 -4.16 16.95
C SER A 46 -13.21 -3.97 17.03
N PHE A 47 -13.70 -2.94 16.34
CA PHE A 47 -15.13 -2.82 16.16
C PHE A 47 -15.63 -3.89 15.18
N TYR A 48 -16.83 -4.39 15.40
CA TYR A 48 -17.54 -5.19 14.41
C TYR A 48 -18.03 -4.27 13.31
N LYS A 49 -18.06 -4.78 12.08
CA LYS A 49 -18.59 -4.01 10.96
C LYS A 49 -20.05 -3.60 11.20
N SER A 50 -20.86 -4.47 11.80
CA SER A 50 -22.25 -4.15 12.18
C SER A 50 -22.34 -3.04 13.22
N THR A 51 -21.39 -2.98 14.16
CA THR A 51 -21.27 -1.90 15.15
C THR A 51 -20.86 -0.59 14.48
N GLU A 52 -19.89 -0.61 13.58
CA GLU A 52 -19.47 0.59 12.85
C GLU A 52 -20.61 1.19 12.04
N GLU A 53 -21.31 0.36 11.25
CA GLU A 53 -22.44 0.80 10.44
C GLU A 53 -23.60 1.29 11.30
N TYR A 54 -23.94 0.59 12.38
CA TYR A 54 -24.95 1.04 13.33
C TYR A 54 -24.61 2.42 13.92
N MET A 55 -23.36 2.61 14.37
CA MET A 55 -22.95 3.86 15.00
C MET A 55 -22.98 5.01 14.00
N ARG A 56 -22.41 4.84 12.80
CA ARG A 56 -22.32 5.88 11.77
C ARG A 56 -23.67 6.26 11.15
N ASN A 57 -24.66 5.38 11.20
CA ASN A 57 -25.97 5.61 10.60
C ASN A 57 -27.05 5.86 11.67
N GLU A 58 -27.55 4.81 12.31
CA GLU A 58 -28.71 4.91 13.21
C GLU A 58 -28.41 5.70 14.48
N TRP A 59 -27.27 5.42 15.11
CA TRP A 59 -26.89 6.13 16.34
C TRP A 59 -26.63 7.61 16.04
N ALA A 60 -25.86 7.92 14.99
CA ALA A 60 -25.60 9.29 14.56
C ALA A 60 -26.90 10.06 14.26
N ALA A 61 -27.82 9.43 13.53
CA ALA A 61 -29.10 10.04 13.19
C ALA A 61 -29.95 10.37 14.43
N ALA A 62 -29.92 9.50 15.44
CA ALA A 62 -30.67 9.69 16.67
C ALA A 62 -30.04 10.69 17.65
N ASN A 63 -28.71 10.86 17.63
CA ASN A 63 -27.98 11.59 18.68
C ASN A 63 -27.23 12.84 18.20
N MET A 64 -27.06 13.05 16.89
CA MET A 64 -26.22 14.13 16.34
C MET A 64 -26.94 15.05 15.34
N HIS A 65 -28.27 15.13 15.39
CA HIS A 65 -29.08 16.06 14.58
C HIS A 65 -28.60 16.22 13.11
N PRO A 66 -28.62 15.15 12.31
CA PRO A 66 -28.15 15.20 10.92
C PRO A 66 -28.94 16.25 10.14
N THR A 67 -28.24 17.15 9.46
CA THR A 67 -28.82 18.28 8.76
C THR A 67 -28.25 18.35 7.35
N VAL A 68 -29.14 18.38 6.36
CA VAL A 68 -28.73 18.61 4.98
C VAL A 68 -28.29 20.06 4.85
N ALA A 69 -27.01 20.25 4.58
CA ALA A 69 -26.41 21.54 4.28
C ALA A 69 -26.25 21.70 2.77
N GLN A 70 -26.20 22.94 2.32
CA GLN A 70 -26.02 23.26 0.91
C GLN A 70 -24.96 24.36 0.76
N MET A 71 -24.06 24.16 -0.21
CA MET A 71 -23.07 25.15 -0.62
C MET A 71 -23.11 25.24 -2.15
N GLY A 72 -23.67 26.32 -2.69
CA GLY A 72 -23.97 26.41 -4.12
C GLY A 72 -24.93 25.31 -4.56
N SER A 73 -24.52 24.47 -5.52
CA SER A 73 -25.28 23.30 -6.00
C SER A 73 -25.01 22.01 -5.22
N GLU A 74 -23.95 21.97 -4.42
CA GLU A 74 -23.53 20.78 -3.69
C GLU A 74 -24.32 20.64 -2.38
N LYS A 75 -24.75 19.42 -2.08
CA LYS A 75 -25.43 19.05 -0.84
C LYS A 75 -24.57 18.06 -0.07
N LEU A 76 -24.53 18.22 1.25
CA LEU A 76 -23.83 17.34 2.16
C LEU A 76 -24.63 17.19 3.46
N LEU A 77 -24.33 16.14 4.22
CA LEU A 77 -24.92 15.92 5.52
C LEU A 77 -23.95 16.37 6.61
N LEU A 78 -24.40 17.28 7.48
CA LEU A 78 -23.66 17.74 8.65
C LEU A 78 -24.29 17.19 9.92
N PHE A 79 -23.44 16.82 10.88
CA PHE A 79 -23.84 16.30 12.19
C PHE A 79 -23.46 17.31 13.26
N TYR A 80 -24.44 17.70 14.07
CA TYR A 80 -24.24 18.60 15.20
C TYR A 80 -23.79 17.82 16.44
N HIS A 81 -22.67 18.23 17.02
CA HIS A 81 -22.20 17.70 18.28
C HIS A 81 -22.47 18.70 19.41
N ALA A 82 -23.48 18.41 20.24
CA ALA A 82 -23.98 19.33 21.25
C ALA A 82 -22.92 19.77 22.28
N GLN A 83 -22.00 18.88 22.65
CA GLN A 83 -20.98 19.19 23.66
C GLN A 83 -19.93 20.20 23.16
N THR A 84 -19.56 20.15 21.88
CA THR A 84 -18.62 21.12 21.28
C THR A 84 -19.33 22.30 20.61
N LYS A 85 -20.66 22.22 20.45
CA LYS A 85 -21.50 23.20 19.75
C LYS A 85 -21.03 23.46 18.32
N SER A 86 -20.64 22.40 17.62
CA SER A 86 -20.04 22.45 16.28
C SER A 86 -20.66 21.44 15.33
N TRP A 87 -20.43 21.66 14.04
CA TRP A 87 -20.93 20.83 12.94
C TRP A 87 -19.79 20.11 12.27
N HIS A 88 -20.02 18.85 11.88
CA HIS A 88 -19.01 17.94 11.37
C HIS A 88 -19.53 17.17 10.18
N THR A 89 -18.68 16.88 9.19
CA THR A 89 -19.00 15.83 8.22
C THR A 89 -18.81 14.45 8.83
N ALA A 90 -19.35 13.40 8.19
CA ALA A 90 -19.31 12.03 8.72
C ALA A 90 -17.87 11.52 8.94
N GLU A 91 -16.93 11.94 8.10
CA GLU A 91 -15.51 11.56 8.15
C GLU A 91 -14.77 12.22 9.33
N ALA A 92 -15.33 13.29 9.88
CA ALA A 92 -14.83 13.95 11.08
C ALA A 92 -15.34 13.30 12.39
N LEU A 93 -16.08 12.19 12.31
CA LEU A 93 -16.63 11.51 13.50
C LEU A 93 -15.90 10.20 13.77
N ASP A 94 -15.46 10.03 15.02
CA ASP A 94 -14.86 8.80 15.54
C ASP A 94 -15.83 8.08 16.48
N ILE A 95 -15.83 6.74 16.43
CA ILE A 95 -16.46 5.89 17.44
C ILE A 95 -15.48 5.72 18.60
N ASP A 96 -15.94 6.04 19.81
CA ASP A 96 -15.18 5.90 21.05
C ASP A 96 -16.06 5.31 22.15
N HIS A 97 -15.42 4.88 23.22
CA HIS A 97 -16.09 4.42 24.42
C HIS A 97 -16.38 5.58 25.38
N ALA A 98 -17.63 5.67 25.82
CA ALA A 98 -18.09 6.64 26.81
C ALA A 98 -17.33 6.48 28.13
N THR A 99 -17.28 5.25 28.66
CA THR A 99 -16.35 4.83 29.70
C THR A 99 -15.13 4.23 29.05
N GLN A 100 -13.92 4.53 29.52
CA GLN A 100 -12.69 3.93 28.98
C GLN A 100 -12.85 2.40 28.87
N TRP A 101 -12.54 1.85 27.69
CA TRP A 101 -12.86 0.45 27.37
C TRP A 101 -12.28 -0.55 28.38
N LYS A 102 -11.08 -0.31 28.93
CA LYS A 102 -10.49 -1.16 29.97
C LYS A 102 -11.34 -1.20 31.24
N ASP A 103 -11.76 -0.04 31.72
CA ASP A 103 -12.62 0.08 32.90
C ASP A 103 -13.99 -0.53 32.65
N HIS A 104 -14.53 -0.40 31.43
CA HIS A 104 -15.79 -1.04 31.03
C HIS A 104 -15.69 -2.56 31.06
N LEU A 105 -14.66 -3.14 30.41
CA LEU A 105 -14.40 -4.59 30.39
C LEU A 105 -14.20 -5.14 31.81
N LYS A 106 -13.41 -4.44 32.62
CA LYS A 106 -13.18 -4.80 34.04
C LYS A 106 -14.48 -4.74 34.84
N GLY A 107 -15.26 -3.68 34.67
CA GLY A 107 -16.58 -3.54 35.27
C GLY A 107 -17.49 -4.70 34.87
N LEU A 108 -17.45 -5.12 33.61
CA LEU A 108 -18.23 -6.25 33.11
C LEU A 108 -17.73 -7.63 33.58
N GLY A 109 -16.51 -7.73 34.10
CA GLY A 109 -15.92 -8.99 34.55
C GLY A 109 -15.74 -9.99 33.40
N VAL A 110 -15.24 -9.52 32.25
CA VAL A 110 -15.01 -10.35 31.06
C VAL A 110 -14.05 -11.50 31.35
N ALA A 111 -14.42 -12.73 30.99
CA ALA A 111 -13.64 -13.93 31.32
C ALA A 111 -12.64 -14.32 30.22
N ASN A 112 -12.97 -14.04 28.96
CA ASN A 112 -12.22 -14.51 27.80
C ASN A 112 -12.18 -13.46 26.67
N GLN A 113 -11.34 -13.70 25.65
CA GLN A 113 -11.15 -12.78 24.53
C GLN A 113 -12.45 -12.53 23.74
N ALA A 114 -13.33 -13.53 23.62
CA ALA A 114 -14.61 -13.37 22.95
C ALA A 114 -15.54 -12.39 23.71
N GLU A 115 -15.60 -12.50 25.03
CA GLU A 115 -16.34 -11.57 25.88
C GLU A 115 -15.74 -10.17 25.87
N ALA A 116 -14.41 -10.06 25.85
CA ALA A 116 -13.72 -8.79 25.68
C ALA A 116 -14.08 -8.12 24.34
N MET A 117 -14.13 -8.88 23.24
CA MET A 117 -14.59 -8.38 21.94
C MET A 117 -16.06 -7.91 21.96
N MET A 118 -16.95 -8.66 22.60
CA MET A 118 -18.37 -8.26 22.72
C MET A 118 -18.51 -6.99 23.58
N ALA A 119 -17.85 -6.94 24.74
CA ALA A 119 -17.84 -5.78 25.62
C ALA A 119 -17.24 -4.54 24.96
N TYR A 120 -16.22 -4.72 24.12
CA TYR A 120 -15.62 -3.65 23.33
C TYR A 120 -16.59 -3.10 22.27
N ASN A 121 -17.55 -3.90 21.83
CA ASN A 121 -18.59 -3.55 20.86
C ASN A 121 -19.96 -3.27 21.50
N ASP A 122 -20.00 -3.12 22.82
CA ASP A 122 -21.22 -2.83 23.56
C ASP A 122 -21.70 -1.41 23.22
N VAL A 123 -22.73 -1.31 22.36
CA VAL A 123 -23.25 -0.03 21.89
C VAL A 123 -23.86 0.81 23.02
N GLY A 124 -24.10 0.22 24.19
CA GLY A 124 -24.48 0.94 25.41
C GLY A 124 -23.33 1.79 26.00
N ASN A 125 -22.08 1.44 25.69
CA ASN A 125 -20.89 2.19 26.10
C ASN A 125 -20.18 2.90 24.93
N LEU A 126 -20.79 2.96 23.74
CA LEU A 126 -20.23 3.67 22.60
C LEU A 126 -20.86 5.04 22.41
N ARG A 127 -20.08 5.95 21.83
CA ARG A 127 -20.49 7.29 21.41
C ARG A 127 -19.81 7.65 20.10
N LEU A 128 -20.42 8.54 19.32
CA LEU A 128 -19.72 9.28 18.28
C LEU A 128 -19.33 10.66 18.80
N LEU A 129 -18.14 11.12 18.43
CA LEU A 129 -17.65 12.46 18.73
C LEU A 129 -16.72 12.97 17.63
N PRO A 130 -16.45 14.28 17.59
CA PRO A 130 -15.47 14.85 16.67
C PRO A 130 -14.09 14.24 16.87
N SER A 131 -13.44 13.95 15.75
CA SER A 131 -12.17 13.25 15.67
C SER A 131 -11.04 13.97 16.44
N ALA A 132 -11.07 15.31 16.43
CA ALA A 132 -10.14 16.15 17.18
C ALA A 132 -10.30 16.03 18.70
N VAL A 133 -11.53 15.79 19.20
CA VAL A 133 -11.78 15.52 20.63
C VAL A 133 -11.20 14.16 21.02
N ASN A 134 -11.41 13.14 20.18
CA ASN A 134 -10.93 11.79 20.47
C ASN A 134 -9.40 11.72 20.55
N ARG A 135 -8.70 12.35 19.59
CA ARG A 135 -7.22 12.39 19.55
C ARG A 135 -6.61 13.15 20.72
N ALA A 136 -7.32 14.17 21.20
CA ALA A 136 -6.85 15.03 22.26
C ALA A 136 -7.62 14.78 23.58
N ARG A 137 -8.15 13.56 23.77
CA ARG A 137 -9.09 13.18 24.84
C ARG A 137 -8.70 13.74 26.20
N ASP A 138 -7.48 13.48 26.67
CA ASP A 138 -7.05 13.95 27.99
C ASP A 138 -7.09 15.47 28.11
N SER A 139 -6.63 16.20 27.08
CA SER A 139 -6.68 17.66 27.07
C SER A 139 -8.11 18.20 26.91
N ALA A 140 -8.94 17.50 26.13
CA ALA A 140 -10.32 17.87 25.87
C ALA A 140 -11.14 17.69 27.14
N ASP A 141 -11.05 16.53 27.78
CA ASP A 141 -11.71 16.19 29.04
C ASP A 141 -11.24 17.12 30.18
N ALA A 142 -9.94 17.40 30.28
CA ALA A 142 -9.41 18.35 31.27
C ALA A 142 -9.93 19.78 31.05
N THR A 143 -10.08 20.21 29.80
CA THR A 143 -10.62 21.54 29.48
C THR A 143 -12.13 21.59 29.70
N LEU A 144 -12.84 20.55 29.27
CA LEU A 144 -14.28 20.39 29.43
C LEU A 144 -14.70 20.29 30.90
N ALA A 145 -13.84 19.76 31.78
CA ALA A 145 -14.07 19.74 33.23
C ALA A 145 -14.25 21.14 33.84
N LYS A 146 -13.82 22.20 33.13
CA LYS A 146 -14.09 23.60 33.50
C LYS A 146 -15.52 24.06 33.14
N GLY A 147 -16.28 23.25 32.41
CA GLY A 147 -17.65 23.48 31.98
C GLY A 147 -17.77 23.65 30.45
N ALA A 148 -18.84 23.10 29.87
CA ALA A 148 -19.11 23.17 28.43
C ALA A 148 -19.42 24.60 27.91
N ASP A 149 -19.70 25.55 28.81
CA ASP A 149 -19.88 26.98 28.47
C ASP A 149 -18.69 27.85 28.89
N SER A 150 -17.61 27.25 29.41
CA SER A 150 -16.42 27.97 29.83
C SER A 150 -15.74 28.68 28.66
N VAL A 151 -14.96 29.72 28.96
CA VAL A 151 -14.19 30.43 27.95
C VAL A 151 -13.11 29.51 27.37
N GLU A 152 -12.50 28.68 28.21
CA GLU A 152 -11.45 27.74 27.81
C GLU A 152 -11.97 26.65 26.88
N TRP A 153 -13.13 26.07 27.15
CA TRP A 153 -13.72 25.08 26.25
C TRP A 153 -14.10 25.69 24.91
N ARG A 154 -14.72 26.88 24.91
CA ARG A 154 -15.05 27.58 23.66
C ARG A 154 -13.79 27.93 22.85
N HIS A 155 -12.72 28.36 23.52
CA HIS A 155 -11.44 28.63 22.87
C HIS A 155 -10.83 27.35 22.28
N TRP A 156 -10.82 26.26 23.05
CA TRP A 156 -10.32 24.95 22.61
C TRP A 156 -11.06 24.44 21.36
N CYS A 157 -12.39 24.60 21.33
CA CYS A 157 -13.23 24.28 20.18
C CYS A 157 -12.92 25.20 18.99
N GLN A 158 -12.80 26.51 19.22
CA GLN A 158 -12.51 27.47 18.15
C GLN A 158 -11.15 27.20 17.49
N GLU A 159 -10.12 26.84 18.26
CA GLU A 159 -8.80 26.49 17.72
C GLU A 159 -8.82 25.26 16.79
N ARG A 160 -9.72 24.30 17.06
CA ARG A 160 -9.75 22.99 16.38
C ARG A 160 -10.76 22.94 15.24
N PHE A 161 -11.91 23.57 15.42
CA PHE A 161 -13.03 23.53 14.46
C PHE A 161 -13.23 24.85 13.72
N GLY A 162 -12.78 25.96 14.31
CA GLY A 162 -12.94 27.28 13.73
C GLY A 162 -12.05 27.49 12.51
N PHE A 163 -12.51 28.35 11.61
CA PHE A 163 -11.73 28.81 10.47
C PHE A 163 -12.21 30.20 10.06
N ASP A 164 -11.26 31.12 9.83
CA ASP A 164 -11.53 32.46 9.33
C ASP A 164 -10.85 32.64 7.96
N PRO A 165 -11.62 32.66 6.86
CA PRO A 165 -11.04 32.79 5.52
C PRO A 165 -10.36 34.14 5.29
N SER A 166 -10.66 35.17 6.10
CA SER A 166 -10.06 36.49 5.99
C SER A 166 -8.66 36.57 6.61
N VAL A 167 -8.33 35.66 7.52
CA VAL A 167 -7.02 35.59 8.17
C VAL A 167 -6.09 34.74 7.31
N LYS A 168 -5.04 35.37 6.77
CA LYS A 168 -4.02 34.64 6.00
C LYS A 168 -3.14 33.83 6.94
N PRO A 169 -2.92 32.54 6.69
CA PRO A 169 -2.00 31.74 7.48
C PRO A 169 -0.55 32.21 7.24
N PRO A 170 0.37 31.99 8.20
CA PRO A 170 1.78 32.28 8.00
C PRO A 170 2.36 31.57 6.76
N PRO A 171 3.30 32.20 6.03
CA PRO A 171 4.02 31.52 4.96
C PRO A 171 4.77 30.28 5.50
N PHE A 172 4.59 29.12 4.86
CA PHE A 172 5.46 27.96 4.98
C PHE A 172 6.66 28.17 4.05
N ASP A 173 7.86 28.08 4.61
CA ASP A 173 9.12 28.22 3.89
C ASP A 173 9.80 26.84 3.81
N PRO A 174 9.76 26.15 2.67
CA PRO A 174 10.35 24.82 2.54
C PRO A 174 11.84 24.77 2.88
N GLU A 175 12.59 25.87 2.80
CA GLU A 175 14.01 25.87 3.17
C GLU A 175 14.24 26.01 4.68
N LYS A 176 13.28 26.57 5.42
CA LYS A 176 13.41 26.89 6.86
C LYS A 176 12.46 26.12 7.78
N ASP A 177 11.37 25.62 7.23
CA ASP A 177 10.27 24.98 7.96
C ASP A 177 10.20 23.45 7.70
N MET A 178 11.18 22.87 6.98
CA MET A 178 11.38 21.41 6.85
C MET A 178 11.82 20.76 8.17
N ALA A 179 11.80 19.42 8.21
CA ALA A 179 12.07 18.61 9.40
C ALA A 179 13.36 19.03 10.13
N ASN A 180 13.25 19.22 11.44
CA ASN A 180 14.40 19.57 12.27
C ASN A 180 15.41 18.42 12.35
N ARG A 181 16.55 18.56 11.67
CA ARG A 181 17.69 17.65 11.78
C ARG A 181 18.29 17.72 13.18
N ARG A 182 18.13 16.66 13.99
CA ARG A 182 18.79 16.52 15.29
C ARG A 182 20.01 15.61 15.15
N ALA A 183 21.03 15.80 15.98
CA ALA A 183 22.19 14.91 15.99
C ALA A 183 21.80 13.43 16.19
N SER A 184 20.70 13.18 16.91
CA SER A 184 20.12 11.86 17.14
C SER A 184 19.42 11.24 15.92
N THR A 185 19.07 12.03 14.89
CA THR A 185 18.44 11.52 13.66
C THR A 185 19.42 11.50 12.49
N LEU A 186 20.38 12.43 12.45
CA LEU A 186 21.43 12.52 11.41
C LEU A 186 22.35 11.30 11.37
N ASN A 187 22.68 10.74 12.53
CA ASN A 187 23.63 9.62 12.64
C ASN A 187 22.94 8.28 12.90
N ALA A 188 21.60 8.27 13.02
CA ALA A 188 20.85 7.04 13.20
C ALA A 188 20.58 6.43 11.83
N GLU A 189 21.02 5.19 11.63
CA GLU A 189 20.72 4.44 10.41
C GLU A 189 19.23 4.07 10.37
N TRP A 190 18.63 4.20 9.19
CA TRP A 190 17.33 3.62 8.91
C TRP A 190 17.53 2.17 8.45
N SER A 191 16.77 1.25 9.03
CA SER A 191 16.85 -0.19 8.78
C SER A 191 15.46 -0.77 8.55
N GLU A 192 15.39 -2.02 8.08
CA GLU A 192 14.13 -2.75 7.83
C GLU A 192 13.27 -2.97 9.09
N ASP A 193 13.86 -2.86 10.28
CA ASP A 193 13.15 -2.94 11.57
C ASP A 193 12.36 -1.67 11.89
N HIS A 194 12.67 -0.56 11.21
CA HIS A 194 11.95 0.69 11.38
C HIS A 194 10.70 0.73 10.50
N SER A 195 9.67 1.41 11.00
CA SER A 195 8.38 1.55 10.34
C SER A 195 7.91 3.00 10.34
N ARG A 196 6.77 3.26 9.70
CA ARG A 196 6.09 4.56 9.78
C ARG A 196 5.89 5.06 11.23
N LYS A 197 5.75 4.15 12.21
CA LYS A 197 5.60 4.51 13.64
C LYS A 197 6.83 5.21 14.23
N ASP A 198 7.99 5.07 13.58
CA ASP A 198 9.23 5.73 13.95
C ASP A 198 9.37 7.14 13.37
N LEU A 199 8.38 7.56 12.58
CA LEU A 199 8.30 8.83 11.88
C LEU A 199 7.13 9.66 12.42
N ALA A 200 7.28 10.98 12.29
CA ALA A 200 6.24 11.92 12.63
C ALA A 200 6.34 13.13 11.69
N PHE A 201 5.20 13.78 11.45
CA PHE A 201 5.20 15.08 10.81
C PHE A 201 5.86 16.12 11.73
N ASP A 202 6.69 16.99 11.17
CA ASP A 202 7.30 18.10 11.89
C ASP A 202 6.21 19.08 12.33
N ALA A 203 6.41 19.72 13.49
CA ALA A 203 5.46 20.68 14.05
C ALA A 203 5.16 21.85 13.09
N ARG A 204 6.11 22.23 12.22
CA ARG A 204 5.89 23.26 11.19
C ARG A 204 5.04 22.75 10.03
N VAL A 205 5.16 21.46 9.67
CA VAL A 205 4.29 20.82 8.69
C VAL A 205 2.86 20.70 9.24
N GLN A 206 2.71 20.19 10.47
CA GLN A 206 1.41 20.09 11.16
C GLN A 206 0.76 21.45 11.46
N GLY A 207 1.55 22.51 11.56
CA GLY A 207 1.08 23.87 11.81
C GLY A 207 0.98 24.70 10.54
N LYS A 208 2.09 25.27 10.08
CA LYS A 208 2.10 26.24 8.99
C LYS A 208 1.62 25.64 7.66
N TRP A 209 2.20 24.51 7.24
CA TRP A 209 1.85 23.90 5.96
C TRP A 209 0.38 23.45 5.96
N PHE A 210 -0.06 22.77 7.02
CA PHE A 210 -1.45 22.36 7.18
C PHE A 210 -2.43 23.55 7.05
N GLU A 211 -2.19 24.65 7.78
CA GLU A 211 -3.07 25.82 7.70
C GLU A 211 -3.07 26.48 6.31
N GLN A 212 -1.93 26.44 5.60
CA GLN A 212 -1.89 26.92 4.21
C GLN A 212 -2.71 26.07 3.27
N GLU A 213 -2.52 24.76 3.30
CA GLU A 213 -3.28 23.86 2.43
C GLU A 213 -4.76 23.84 2.79
N LEU A 214 -5.09 24.04 4.07
CA LEU A 214 -6.46 24.21 4.50
C LEU A 214 -7.05 25.49 3.90
N HIS A 215 -6.31 26.60 3.91
CA HIS A 215 -6.75 27.85 3.28
C HIS A 215 -6.92 27.72 1.75
N ARG A 216 -6.02 26.98 1.09
CA ARG A 216 -6.13 26.68 -0.36
C ARG A 216 -7.31 25.77 -0.69
N SER A 217 -7.61 24.81 0.18
CA SER A 217 -8.73 23.87 -0.02
C SER A 217 -10.08 24.43 0.38
N TYR A 218 -10.13 25.60 1.03
CA TYR A 218 -11.38 26.27 1.42
C TYR A 218 -12.28 26.53 0.21
N ALA A 219 -13.48 25.95 0.25
CA ALA A 219 -14.44 26.01 -0.85
C ALA A 219 -15.57 27.02 -0.60
N GLY A 220 -15.82 27.36 0.66
CA GLY A 220 -16.91 28.22 1.08
C GLY A 220 -17.49 27.80 2.43
N SER A 221 -18.62 28.38 2.81
CA SER A 221 -19.32 28.02 4.03
C SER A 221 -20.77 27.68 3.73
N ALA A 222 -21.29 26.64 4.39
CA ALA A 222 -22.72 26.37 4.43
C ALA A 222 -23.34 27.07 5.64
N VAL A 223 -24.56 27.57 5.48
CA VAL A 223 -25.33 28.14 6.59
C VAL A 223 -26.30 27.08 7.10
N VAL A 224 -26.18 26.69 8.36
CA VAL A 224 -27.05 25.73 9.02
C VAL A 224 -27.59 26.29 10.33
N GLN A 225 -28.77 25.82 10.70
CA GLN A 225 -29.52 26.30 11.84
C GLN A 225 -29.18 25.45 13.07
N ARG A 226 -28.73 26.05 14.19
CA ARG A 226 -28.43 25.29 15.41
C ARG A 226 -29.70 24.55 15.89
N PRO A 227 -29.61 23.24 16.22
CA PRO A 227 -30.77 22.45 16.63
C PRO A 227 -31.18 22.71 18.09
N GLU A 228 -30.38 23.45 18.85
CA GLU A 228 -30.63 23.84 20.24
C GLU A 228 -30.65 25.37 20.41
N PRO A 229 -31.27 25.90 21.49
CA PRO A 229 -31.29 27.34 21.79
C PRO A 229 -29.88 27.97 21.75
N PRO A 230 -29.73 29.20 21.21
CA PRO A 230 -30.79 30.11 20.81
C PRO A 230 -31.37 29.85 19.41
N HIS A 231 -31.05 28.72 18.76
CA HIS A 231 -31.40 28.46 17.36
C HIS A 231 -30.96 29.64 16.49
N ASP A 232 -29.68 29.95 16.53
CA ASP A 232 -29.01 30.88 15.61
C ASP A 232 -28.47 30.16 14.37
N ALA A 233 -28.41 30.91 13.26
CA ALA A 233 -27.75 30.44 12.05
C ALA A 233 -26.23 30.46 12.25
N MET A 234 -25.57 29.35 11.89
CA MET A 234 -24.13 29.16 11.99
C MET A 234 -23.54 28.98 10.60
N GLN A 235 -22.39 29.61 10.36
CA GLN A 235 -21.57 29.33 9.17
C GLN A 235 -20.64 28.17 9.48
N VAL A 236 -20.66 27.15 8.62
CA VAL A 236 -19.80 25.98 8.71
C VAL A 236 -18.84 26.02 7.53
N PRO A 237 -17.55 26.31 7.76
CA PRO A 237 -16.51 26.27 6.74
C PRO A 237 -16.35 24.87 6.15
N LEU A 238 -16.30 24.80 4.82
CA LEU A 238 -16.15 23.56 4.06
C LEU A 238 -14.92 23.64 3.15
N PHE A 239 -14.26 22.51 3.00
CA PHE A 239 -12.99 22.38 2.28
C PHE A 239 -13.06 21.18 1.35
N ARG A 240 -12.37 21.24 0.21
CA ARG A 240 -12.29 20.10 -0.72
C ARG A 240 -11.20 19.13 -0.29
N CYS A 241 -11.58 17.87 -0.12
CA CYS A 241 -10.64 16.77 -0.01
C CYS A 241 -9.79 16.66 -1.28
N ALA A 242 -8.47 16.66 -1.18
CA ALA A 242 -7.60 16.59 -2.34
C ALA A 242 -7.72 15.25 -3.10
N ALA A 243 -8.04 14.16 -2.39
CA ALA A 243 -8.18 12.84 -2.98
C ALA A 243 -9.56 12.60 -3.61
N THR A 244 -10.65 12.97 -2.93
CA THR A 244 -12.02 12.64 -3.36
C THR A 244 -12.79 13.81 -3.95
N GLY A 245 -12.32 15.05 -3.77
CA GLY A 245 -13.04 16.27 -4.14
C GLY A 245 -14.25 16.61 -3.26
N GLN A 246 -14.61 15.72 -2.32
CA GLN A 246 -15.75 15.88 -1.42
C GLN A 246 -15.56 17.06 -0.48
N LEU A 247 -16.67 17.69 -0.09
CA LEU A 247 -16.69 18.75 0.91
C LEU A 247 -16.64 18.15 2.31
N CYS A 248 -15.65 18.59 3.09
CA CYS A 248 -15.42 18.13 4.45
C CYS A 248 -15.29 19.32 5.42
N THR A 249 -15.51 19.08 6.72
CA THR A 249 -15.15 20.04 7.76
C THR A 249 -13.65 19.96 8.08
N ARG A 250 -13.09 21.02 8.68
CA ARG A 250 -11.66 21.15 9.00
C ARG A 250 -11.09 19.92 9.74
N ASP A 251 -11.85 19.39 10.68
CA ASP A 251 -11.45 18.29 11.56
C ASP A 251 -11.61 16.89 10.94
N ALA A 252 -12.05 16.82 9.69
CA ALA A 252 -12.04 15.62 8.87
C ALA A 252 -10.66 15.37 8.23
N PHE A 253 -9.74 16.33 8.25
CA PHE A 253 -8.50 16.25 7.49
C PHE A 253 -7.35 15.61 8.25
N ASP A 254 -6.59 14.79 7.51
CA ASP A 254 -5.25 14.35 7.85
C ASP A 254 -4.26 14.79 6.76
N ILE A 255 -2.98 14.78 7.12
CA ILE A 255 -1.89 14.89 6.17
C ILE A 255 -1.58 13.50 5.65
N ASP A 256 -1.65 13.34 4.33
CA ASP A 256 -1.30 12.11 3.62
C ASP A 256 -0.29 12.40 2.51
N HIS A 257 0.31 11.34 1.97
CA HIS A 257 1.24 11.43 0.86
C HIS A 257 0.52 11.26 -0.48
N GLN A 258 0.92 12.01 -1.50
CA GLN A 258 0.38 11.89 -2.86
C GLN A 258 0.83 10.57 -3.51
N ILE A 259 2.11 10.25 -3.34
CA ILE A 259 2.72 8.96 -3.61
C ILE A 259 2.83 8.22 -2.27
N ALA A 260 2.29 7.00 -2.20
CA ALA A 260 2.37 6.17 -1.00
C ALA A 260 3.80 6.14 -0.44
N PHE A 261 3.94 6.44 0.84
CA PHE A 261 5.24 6.65 1.46
C PHE A 261 6.10 5.39 1.43
N GLU A 262 5.48 4.21 1.49
CA GLU A 262 6.12 2.90 1.40
C GLU A 262 6.73 2.66 0.01
N SER A 263 6.09 3.16 -1.04
CA SER A 263 6.66 3.13 -2.40
C SER A 263 7.85 4.09 -2.50
N LEU A 264 7.74 5.28 -1.91
CA LEU A 264 8.86 6.23 -1.83
C LEU A 264 10.04 5.63 -1.06
N LEU A 265 9.79 4.99 0.09
CA LEU A 265 10.79 4.31 0.91
C LEU A 265 11.59 3.24 0.15
N LYS A 266 10.97 2.53 -0.79
CA LYS A 266 11.66 1.53 -1.63
C LYS A 266 12.58 2.16 -2.68
N GLU A 267 12.25 3.37 -3.14
CA GLU A 267 13.04 4.09 -4.14
C GLU A 267 14.17 4.92 -3.53
N LEU A 268 13.98 5.46 -2.31
CA LEU A 268 14.95 6.32 -1.64
C LEU A 268 16.39 5.76 -1.60
N PRO A 269 16.64 4.47 -1.30
CA PRO A 269 17.99 3.90 -1.28
C PRO A 269 18.71 4.02 -2.63
N LYS A 270 17.99 3.96 -3.76
CA LYS A 270 18.58 4.08 -5.11
C LYS A 270 19.17 5.46 -5.37
N HIS A 271 18.76 6.45 -4.58
CA HIS A 271 19.20 7.84 -4.69
C HIS A 271 20.17 8.26 -3.57
N ALA A 272 20.46 7.37 -2.61
CA ALA A 272 21.47 7.60 -1.57
C ALA A 272 22.89 7.30 -2.10
N GLN A 273 23.90 8.03 -1.63
CA GLN A 273 25.29 7.93 -2.13
C GLN A 273 25.91 6.52 -1.98
N ASP A 274 25.49 5.76 -0.98
CA ASP A 274 25.98 4.42 -0.66
C ASP A 274 24.85 3.38 -0.55
N GLY A 275 23.65 3.73 -1.00
CA GLY A 275 22.46 2.90 -0.85
C GLY A 275 21.89 2.84 0.57
N ARG A 276 22.45 3.57 1.54
CA ARG A 276 22.00 3.58 2.93
C ARG A 276 21.28 4.88 3.24
N LEU A 277 20.21 4.78 4.04
CA LEU A 277 19.44 5.93 4.48
C LEU A 277 19.70 6.17 5.96
N SER A 278 19.89 7.43 6.33
CA SER A 278 19.74 7.85 7.72
C SER A 278 18.26 8.04 8.05
N LYS A 279 17.93 8.01 9.34
CA LYS A 279 16.60 8.39 9.82
C LYS A 279 16.25 9.83 9.45
N ALA A 280 17.25 10.72 9.31
CA ALA A 280 17.03 12.08 8.83
C ALA A 280 16.59 12.11 7.37
N ASP A 281 17.20 11.32 6.49
CA ASP A 281 16.81 11.26 5.07
C ASP A 281 15.36 10.78 4.91
N VAL A 282 14.98 9.77 5.70
CA VAL A 282 13.61 9.25 5.70
C VAL A 282 12.62 10.25 6.30
N LEU A 283 12.99 10.97 7.35
CA LEU A 283 12.14 12.04 7.93
C LEU A 283 11.96 13.20 6.96
N ASP A 284 13.00 13.58 6.21
CA ASP A 284 12.93 14.62 5.19
C ASP A 284 11.96 14.19 4.08
N ALA A 285 12.07 12.95 3.58
CA ALA A 285 11.13 12.40 2.60
C ALA A 285 9.69 12.31 3.13
N TYR A 286 9.53 11.93 4.41
CA TYR A 286 8.20 11.84 5.05
C TYR A 286 7.54 13.21 5.21
N ASN A 287 8.35 14.26 5.38
CA ASN A 287 7.89 15.64 5.56
C ASN A 287 7.98 16.48 4.27
N ASP A 288 8.34 15.88 3.14
CA ASP A 288 8.46 16.58 1.87
C ASP A 288 7.09 17.07 1.40
N THR A 289 6.86 18.36 1.62
CA THR A 289 5.60 19.03 1.27
C THR A 289 5.22 18.96 -0.21
N SER A 290 6.15 18.65 -1.11
CA SER A 290 5.84 18.40 -2.53
C SER A 290 5.07 17.10 -2.74
N ASN A 291 5.23 16.13 -1.83
CA ASN A 291 4.53 14.86 -1.82
C ASN A 291 3.40 14.83 -0.78
N LEU A 292 3.07 15.93 -0.10
CA LEU A 292 1.96 15.95 0.86
C LEU A 292 0.66 16.45 0.24
N ARG A 293 -0.46 16.03 0.82
CA ARG A 293 -1.81 16.50 0.49
C ARG A 293 -2.72 16.45 1.71
N LEU A 294 -3.74 17.31 1.73
CA LEU A 294 -4.82 17.23 2.72
C LEU A 294 -5.94 16.33 2.21
N VAL A 295 -6.17 15.23 2.92
CA VAL A 295 -7.22 14.26 2.58
C VAL A 295 -8.18 14.08 3.75
N SER A 296 -9.44 13.81 3.44
CA SER A 296 -10.39 13.39 4.47
C SER A 296 -9.96 12.05 5.04
N ARG A 297 -10.26 11.82 6.31
CA ARG A 297 -9.92 10.58 7.01
C ARG A 297 -10.46 9.32 6.35
N ALA A 298 -11.63 9.41 5.71
CA ALA A 298 -12.22 8.29 4.97
C ALA A 298 -11.48 7.95 3.66
N ALA A 299 -10.62 8.85 3.18
CA ALA A 299 -9.81 8.66 1.98
C ALA A 299 -8.30 8.64 2.29
N ASN A 300 -7.94 8.58 3.58
CA ASN A 300 -6.55 8.54 3.99
C ASN A 300 -6.00 7.13 3.76
N ALA A 301 -5.38 6.97 2.58
CA ALA A 301 -4.81 5.74 2.06
C ALA A 301 -3.69 5.17 2.96
N SER A 302 -3.07 5.98 3.81
CA SER A 302 -1.93 5.52 4.61
C SER A 302 -2.23 4.43 5.65
N HIS A 303 -3.50 4.08 5.87
CA HIS A 303 -3.90 2.94 6.74
C HIS A 303 -4.32 1.69 5.97
N GLU A 304 -4.94 1.83 4.79
CA GLU A 304 -5.46 0.71 3.98
C GLU A 304 -4.39 0.12 3.06
N TRP A 305 -3.45 0.95 2.60
CA TRP A 305 -2.40 0.56 1.67
C TRP A 305 -1.06 0.30 2.37
N GLU A 306 -1.06 0.10 3.69
CA GLU A 306 0.14 -0.35 4.40
C GLU A 306 0.62 -1.65 3.74
N ILE A 307 1.84 -1.60 3.21
CA ILE A 307 2.46 -2.74 2.58
C ILE A 307 3.25 -3.47 3.67
N GLY A 308 2.91 -4.73 3.93
CA GLY A 308 3.62 -5.57 4.88
C GLY A 308 5.08 -5.77 4.46
N ARG A 309 5.90 -6.33 5.35
CA ARG A 309 7.35 -6.58 5.14
C ARG A 309 7.72 -7.35 3.86
N HIS A 310 6.75 -7.99 3.21
CA HIS A 310 6.92 -8.78 1.98
C HIS A 310 6.45 -8.07 0.71
N GLY A 311 6.02 -6.80 0.79
CA GLY A 311 5.57 -6.08 -0.40
C GLY A 311 4.08 -6.27 -0.73
N GLU A 312 3.31 -6.89 0.16
CA GLU A 312 1.87 -7.16 0.00
C GLU A 312 1.02 -6.13 0.74
N TYR A 313 -0.10 -5.68 0.16
CA TYR A 313 -1.06 -4.84 0.88
C TYR A 313 -1.65 -5.60 2.07
N HIS A 314 -1.79 -4.96 3.22
CA HIS A 314 -2.39 -5.58 4.40
C HIS A 314 -3.82 -6.08 4.15
N ASP A 315 -4.58 -5.42 3.27
CA ASP A 315 -5.90 -5.87 2.86
C ASP A 315 -5.89 -7.00 1.82
N ALA A 316 -4.80 -7.20 1.07
CA ALA A 316 -4.68 -8.36 0.16
C ALA A 316 -4.69 -9.71 0.91
N MET A 317 -4.38 -9.72 2.22
CA MET A 317 -4.53 -10.90 3.07
C MET A 317 -5.99 -11.17 3.48
N ASN A 318 -6.88 -10.18 3.39
CA ASN A 318 -8.28 -10.25 3.80
C ASN A 318 -9.26 -10.18 2.62
N GLU A 319 -8.82 -9.66 1.48
CA GLU A 319 -9.59 -9.64 0.24
C GLU A 319 -9.71 -11.05 -0.33
N LYS A 320 -10.95 -11.47 -0.52
CA LYS A 320 -11.21 -12.69 -1.28
C LYS A 320 -10.83 -12.37 -2.74
N PRO A 321 -10.18 -13.31 -3.45
CA PRO A 321 -9.91 -13.14 -4.87
C PRO A 321 -11.18 -12.67 -5.59
N GLU A 322 -11.03 -11.63 -6.41
CA GLU A 322 -12.12 -11.04 -7.18
C GLU A 322 -12.93 -12.15 -7.86
N ARG A 323 -14.25 -12.11 -7.71
CA ARG A 323 -15.10 -13.12 -8.33
C ARG A 323 -15.18 -12.83 -9.83
N ARG A 324 -15.08 -13.88 -10.65
CA ARG A 324 -15.28 -13.77 -12.10
C ARG A 324 -16.60 -13.05 -12.41
N GLY A 325 -16.51 -11.82 -12.94
CA GLY A 325 -17.67 -10.99 -13.32
C GLY A 325 -18.10 -9.93 -12.30
N GLU A 326 -17.41 -9.78 -11.17
CA GLU A 326 -17.72 -8.80 -10.12
C GLU A 326 -17.74 -7.34 -10.63
N PHE A 327 -16.88 -7.02 -11.58
CA PHE A 327 -16.81 -5.70 -12.21
C PHE A 327 -17.55 -5.60 -13.55
N GLY A 328 -18.39 -6.57 -13.90
CA GLY A 328 -19.07 -6.63 -15.20
C GLY A 328 -20.01 -5.46 -15.52
N ARG A 329 -20.25 -4.55 -14.56
CA ARG A 329 -21.09 -3.35 -14.71
C ARG A 329 -20.38 -2.05 -14.28
N PHE A 330 -19.06 -2.09 -14.12
CA PHE A 330 -18.28 -0.91 -13.70
C PHE A 330 -18.36 0.24 -14.71
N ILE A 331 -18.60 -0.08 -15.99
CA ILE A 331 -18.85 0.90 -17.04
C ILE A 331 -20.37 0.98 -17.28
N GLU A 332 -20.95 2.17 -17.07
CA GLU A 332 -22.36 2.43 -17.35
C GLU A 332 -22.69 2.17 -18.83
N GLN A 333 -23.87 1.59 -19.08
CA GLN A 333 -24.33 1.28 -20.42
C GLN A 333 -24.53 2.57 -21.22
N GLY A 334 -23.68 2.80 -22.24
CA GLY A 334 -23.68 4.03 -23.05
C GLY A 334 -22.58 5.04 -22.71
N ALA A 335 -21.76 4.80 -21.69
CA ALA A 335 -20.60 5.64 -21.35
C ALA A 335 -19.44 5.52 -22.36
N MET A 336 -19.50 4.55 -23.27
CA MET A 336 -18.46 4.23 -24.24
C MET A 336 -19.10 3.79 -25.56
N SER A 337 -18.49 4.13 -26.70
CA SER A 337 -18.98 3.72 -28.01
C SER A 337 -18.82 2.20 -28.21
N ASP A 338 -19.60 1.58 -29.10
CA ASP A 338 -19.45 0.15 -29.43
C ASP A 338 -18.05 -0.20 -29.96
N HIS A 339 -17.38 0.77 -30.59
CA HIS A 339 -16.02 0.60 -31.07
C HIS A 339 -15.05 0.50 -29.89
N ASP A 340 -15.06 1.49 -29.01
CA ASP A 340 -14.18 1.57 -27.85
C ASP A 340 -14.43 0.41 -26.88
N ALA A 341 -15.69 -0.04 -26.75
CA ALA A 341 -16.04 -1.22 -25.96
C ALA A 341 -15.42 -2.51 -26.51
N ARG A 342 -15.36 -2.65 -27.85
CA ARG A 342 -14.70 -3.79 -28.49
C ARG A 342 -13.18 -3.72 -28.36
N GLU A 343 -12.60 -2.53 -28.50
CA GLU A 343 -11.16 -2.32 -28.30
C GLU A 343 -10.76 -2.59 -26.85
N LEU A 344 -11.50 -2.06 -25.87
CA LEU A 344 -11.26 -2.33 -24.47
C LEU A 344 -11.39 -3.83 -24.16
N ALA A 345 -12.43 -4.49 -24.66
CA ALA A 345 -12.60 -5.93 -24.46
C ALA A 345 -11.46 -6.75 -25.09
N ALA A 346 -10.91 -6.30 -26.23
CA ALA A 346 -9.75 -6.93 -26.85
C ALA A 346 -8.48 -6.71 -26.01
N ALA A 347 -8.23 -5.47 -25.57
CA ALA A 347 -7.11 -5.11 -24.72
C ALA A 347 -7.15 -5.85 -23.36
N MET A 348 -8.34 -5.97 -22.75
CA MET A 348 -8.53 -6.74 -21.51
C MET A 348 -8.27 -8.23 -21.72
N ARG A 349 -8.69 -8.82 -22.85
CA ARG A 349 -8.36 -10.22 -23.17
C ARG A 349 -6.86 -10.41 -23.31
N GLU A 350 -6.20 -9.56 -24.10
CA GLU A 350 -4.75 -9.60 -24.30
C GLU A 350 -3.99 -9.42 -22.97
N TYR A 351 -4.42 -8.48 -22.13
CA TYR A 351 -3.86 -8.28 -20.79
C TYR A 351 -4.03 -9.54 -19.92
N ASN A 352 -5.24 -10.09 -19.83
CA ASN A 352 -5.52 -11.26 -19.01
C ASN A 352 -4.76 -12.50 -19.50
N GLU A 353 -4.59 -12.67 -20.81
CA GLU A 353 -3.81 -13.76 -21.41
C GLU A 353 -2.31 -13.61 -21.08
N ARG A 354 -1.76 -12.39 -21.15
CA ARG A 354 -0.38 -12.11 -20.72
C ARG A 354 -0.17 -12.39 -19.23
N GLN A 355 -1.09 -11.96 -18.37
CA GLN A 355 -0.98 -12.23 -16.93
C GLN A 355 -1.07 -13.73 -16.63
N ARG A 356 -1.97 -14.45 -17.30
CA ARG A 356 -2.08 -15.91 -17.17
C ARG A 356 -0.78 -16.60 -17.60
N HIS A 357 -0.23 -16.25 -18.76
CA HIS A 357 1.06 -16.79 -19.23
C HIS A 357 2.19 -16.53 -18.24
N LYS A 358 2.27 -15.30 -17.69
CA LYS A 358 3.26 -14.94 -16.67
C LYS A 358 3.16 -15.82 -15.42
N ILE A 359 1.94 -16.09 -14.94
CA ILE A 359 1.69 -16.98 -13.80
C ILE A 359 2.08 -18.43 -14.13
N GLU A 360 1.68 -18.93 -15.29
CA GLU A 360 2.01 -20.29 -15.74
C GLU A 360 3.53 -20.50 -15.84
N VAL A 361 4.24 -19.54 -16.44
CA VAL A 361 5.71 -19.54 -16.52
C VAL A 361 6.36 -19.50 -15.14
N TRP A 362 5.89 -18.62 -14.24
CA TRP A 362 6.44 -18.51 -12.89
C TRP A 362 6.27 -19.83 -12.11
N GLN A 363 5.09 -20.44 -12.15
CA GLN A 363 4.82 -21.73 -11.50
C GLN A 363 5.69 -22.85 -12.08
N GLU A 364 5.89 -22.86 -13.40
CA GLU A 364 6.78 -23.82 -14.05
C GLU A 364 8.24 -23.63 -13.58
N LEU A 365 8.74 -22.39 -13.55
CA LEU A 365 10.10 -22.09 -13.11
C LEU A 365 10.30 -22.41 -11.63
N GLU A 366 9.32 -22.11 -10.77
CA GLU A 366 9.36 -22.43 -9.35
C GLU A 366 9.38 -23.94 -9.11
N SER A 367 8.49 -24.69 -9.77
CA SER A 367 8.44 -26.16 -9.64
C SER A 367 9.72 -26.85 -10.11
N ASN A 368 10.48 -26.23 -11.01
CA ASN A 368 11.78 -26.69 -11.48
C ASN A 368 12.96 -26.19 -10.63
N GLY A 369 12.71 -25.47 -9.54
CA GLY A 369 13.74 -24.92 -8.66
C GLY A 369 14.59 -23.81 -9.29
N VAL A 370 14.07 -23.16 -10.33
CA VAL A 370 14.74 -22.01 -10.98
C VAL A 370 14.50 -20.75 -10.17
N ILE A 371 13.28 -20.54 -9.68
CA ILE A 371 12.95 -19.44 -8.77
C ILE A 371 13.60 -19.70 -7.42
N GLY A 372 14.36 -18.72 -6.92
CA GLY A 372 15.13 -18.87 -5.67
C GLY A 372 16.40 -19.72 -5.80
N PHE A 373 16.83 -20.05 -7.03
CA PHE A 373 18.07 -20.79 -7.26
C PHE A 373 19.27 -20.12 -6.58
N GLN A 374 19.99 -20.88 -5.76
CA GLN A 374 21.26 -20.50 -5.19
C GLN A 374 22.37 -21.32 -5.84
N ASP A 375 23.32 -20.65 -6.49
CA ASP A 375 24.44 -21.35 -7.11
C ASP A 375 25.28 -22.07 -6.04
N PRO A 376 25.40 -23.41 -6.07
CA PRO A 376 26.14 -24.15 -5.05
C PRO A 376 27.64 -23.80 -5.03
N ARG A 377 28.17 -23.19 -6.09
CA ARG A 377 29.56 -22.70 -6.17
C ARG A 377 29.76 -21.44 -5.33
N ALA A 378 28.70 -20.64 -5.10
CA ALA A 378 28.77 -19.42 -4.31
C ALA A 378 29.19 -19.68 -2.85
N ALA A 379 28.94 -20.89 -2.33
CA ALA A 379 29.42 -21.30 -1.01
C ALA A 379 30.95 -21.52 -0.94
N LYS A 380 31.62 -21.71 -2.08
CA LYS A 380 33.07 -21.98 -2.17
C LYS A 380 33.88 -20.75 -2.58
N SER A 381 33.35 -19.93 -3.48
CA SER A 381 33.99 -18.72 -4.00
C SER A 381 32.96 -17.81 -4.66
N ALA A 382 33.31 -16.54 -4.87
CA ALA A 382 32.50 -15.63 -5.66
C ALA A 382 32.29 -16.21 -7.08
N VAL A 383 31.03 -16.36 -7.48
CA VAL A 383 30.66 -16.85 -8.82
C VAL A 383 30.71 -15.69 -9.79
N VAL A 384 31.58 -15.80 -10.79
CA VAL A 384 31.64 -14.84 -11.91
C VAL A 384 30.37 -15.02 -12.74
N GLN A 385 29.55 -13.99 -12.84
CA GLN A 385 28.29 -14.01 -13.60
C GLN A 385 28.52 -13.68 -15.08
N LEU A 386 27.59 -14.05 -15.97
CA LEU A 386 27.66 -13.71 -17.41
C LEU A 386 27.82 -12.21 -17.69
N SER A 387 27.30 -11.34 -16.82
CA SER A 387 27.45 -9.89 -16.92
C SER A 387 28.84 -9.38 -16.55
N ASP A 388 29.68 -10.18 -15.90
CA ASP A 388 31.03 -9.80 -15.50
C ASP A 388 31.99 -9.89 -16.70
N PRO A 389 32.78 -8.84 -17.00
CA PRO A 389 33.74 -8.83 -18.11
C PRO A 389 34.78 -9.95 -18.11
N THR A 390 35.01 -10.60 -16.95
CA THR A 390 35.95 -11.71 -16.81
C THR A 390 35.34 -13.08 -17.13
N HIS A 391 34.01 -13.16 -17.32
CA HIS A 391 33.35 -14.40 -17.69
C HIS A 391 33.71 -14.82 -19.13
N PRO A 392 34.01 -16.10 -19.41
CA PRO A 392 34.39 -16.56 -20.75
C PRO A 392 33.35 -16.26 -21.85
N ASP A 393 32.09 -16.14 -21.46
CA ASP A 393 30.95 -15.83 -22.35
C ASP A 393 30.41 -14.40 -22.24
N HIS A 394 31.14 -13.50 -21.57
CA HIS A 394 30.72 -12.10 -21.42
C HIS A 394 30.46 -11.41 -22.78
N ASP A 395 31.32 -11.63 -23.77
CA ASP A 395 31.17 -11.02 -25.09
C ASP A 395 29.87 -11.43 -25.79
N ARG A 396 29.37 -12.65 -25.53
CA ARG A 396 28.06 -13.09 -26.03
C ARG A 396 26.94 -12.37 -25.29
N PHE A 397 27.02 -12.32 -23.97
CA PHE A 397 26.06 -11.62 -23.13
C PHE A 397 25.93 -10.15 -23.51
N ALA A 398 27.05 -9.43 -23.63
CA ALA A 398 27.09 -8.02 -23.99
C ALA A 398 26.47 -7.76 -25.38
N LYS A 399 26.68 -8.66 -26.35
CA LYS A 399 26.04 -8.57 -27.68
C LYS A 399 24.53 -8.73 -27.58
N VAL A 400 24.04 -9.69 -26.79
CA VAL A 400 22.60 -9.89 -26.59
C VAL A 400 21.97 -8.69 -25.89
N MET A 401 22.59 -8.20 -24.82
CA MET A 401 22.13 -7.01 -24.09
C MET A 401 22.01 -5.80 -25.01
N LYS A 402 23.04 -5.51 -25.80
CA LYS A 402 23.01 -4.41 -26.78
C LYS A 402 21.84 -4.54 -27.75
N ARG A 403 21.51 -5.76 -28.20
CA ARG A 403 20.36 -5.96 -29.11
C ARG A 403 19.02 -5.83 -28.38
N ILE A 404 18.92 -6.25 -27.13
CA ILE A 404 17.73 -6.00 -26.30
C ILE A 404 17.52 -4.49 -26.13
N ASP A 405 18.59 -3.72 -25.93
CA ASP A 405 18.55 -2.24 -25.90
C ASP A 405 18.01 -1.64 -27.20
N GLU A 406 18.44 -2.16 -28.34
CA GLU A 406 17.96 -1.69 -29.65
C GLU A 406 16.50 -2.08 -29.93
N LEU A 407 16.06 -3.24 -29.43
CA LEU A 407 14.70 -3.77 -29.63
C LEU A 407 13.64 -3.20 -28.69
N ASP A 408 14.06 -2.70 -27.52
CA ASP A 408 13.21 -2.03 -26.52
C ASP A 408 13.91 -0.78 -25.95
N PRO A 409 14.11 0.26 -26.77
CA PRO A 409 14.88 1.45 -26.38
C PRO A 409 14.17 2.31 -25.33
N LYS A 410 12.84 2.17 -25.23
CA LYS A 410 12.01 2.90 -24.27
C LYS A 410 11.72 2.11 -23.00
N ARG A 411 12.18 0.85 -22.94
CA ARG A 411 11.92 -0.06 -21.81
C ARG A 411 10.43 -0.26 -21.55
N GLU A 412 9.64 -0.33 -22.62
CA GLU A 412 8.18 -0.53 -22.54
C GLU A 412 7.83 -1.99 -22.23
N VAL A 413 8.67 -2.94 -22.65
CA VAL A 413 8.45 -4.38 -22.45
C VAL A 413 9.22 -4.90 -21.23
N LEU A 414 10.49 -4.48 -21.10
CA LEU A 414 11.37 -4.88 -20.00
C LEU A 414 11.87 -3.62 -19.26
N PRO A 415 11.08 -3.09 -18.30
CA PRO A 415 11.38 -1.83 -17.61
C PRO A 415 12.65 -1.89 -16.75
N GLU A 416 12.93 -3.05 -16.16
CA GLU A 416 13.98 -3.25 -15.17
C GLU A 416 15.25 -3.85 -15.77
N ASP A 417 16.42 -3.39 -15.32
CA ASP A 417 17.71 -3.91 -15.79
C ASP A 417 17.90 -5.39 -15.43
N GLU A 418 17.37 -5.83 -14.29
CA GLU A 418 17.43 -7.23 -13.85
C GLU A 418 16.73 -8.15 -14.86
N GLN A 419 15.52 -7.82 -15.31
CA GLN A 419 14.76 -8.60 -16.28
C GLN A 419 15.50 -8.71 -17.63
N ARG A 420 16.18 -7.63 -18.03
CA ARG A 420 16.96 -7.57 -19.27
C ARG A 420 18.21 -8.43 -19.16
N ASN A 421 18.92 -8.35 -18.03
CA ASN A 421 20.06 -9.20 -17.72
C ASN A 421 19.65 -10.68 -17.67
N ASN A 422 18.54 -11.01 -17.02
CA ASN A 422 17.97 -12.35 -16.94
C ASN A 422 17.67 -12.90 -18.35
N LEU A 423 16.96 -12.12 -19.19
CA LEU A 423 16.65 -12.54 -20.56
C LEU A 423 17.91 -12.72 -21.41
N ALA A 424 18.88 -11.82 -21.31
CA ALA A 424 20.13 -11.94 -22.04
C ALA A 424 20.93 -13.17 -21.61
N ALA A 425 21.02 -13.44 -20.30
CA ALA A 425 21.69 -14.60 -19.76
C ALA A 425 21.00 -15.90 -20.20
N ALA A 426 19.66 -15.95 -20.17
CA ALA A 426 18.88 -17.10 -20.64
C ALA A 426 19.13 -17.39 -22.12
N LEU A 427 19.21 -16.35 -22.97
CA LEU A 427 19.54 -16.49 -24.39
C LEU A 427 20.96 -17.00 -24.62
N VAL A 428 21.94 -16.55 -23.84
CA VAL A 428 23.31 -17.07 -23.92
C VAL A 428 23.34 -18.56 -23.55
N ALA A 429 22.70 -18.93 -22.45
CA ALA A 429 22.61 -20.31 -22.00
C ALA A 429 21.94 -21.22 -23.07
N GLU A 430 20.83 -20.77 -23.66
CA GLU A 430 20.16 -21.49 -24.74
C GLU A 430 21.03 -21.60 -25.99
N SER A 431 21.73 -20.52 -26.38
CA SER A 431 22.66 -20.54 -27.52
C SER A 431 23.75 -21.60 -27.35
N ARG A 432 24.25 -21.78 -26.13
CA ARG A 432 25.26 -22.78 -25.80
C ARG A 432 24.69 -24.18 -25.80
N ARG A 433 23.48 -24.37 -25.26
CA ARG A 433 22.78 -25.67 -25.29
C ARG A 433 22.55 -26.17 -26.72
N GLN A 434 22.27 -25.25 -27.65
CA GLN A 434 22.12 -25.56 -29.09
C GLN A 434 23.45 -25.59 -29.87
N ASN A 435 24.60 -25.52 -29.18
CA ASN A 435 25.94 -25.52 -29.77
C ASN A 435 26.19 -24.41 -30.79
N LEU A 436 25.58 -23.23 -30.63
CA LEU A 436 25.81 -22.11 -31.53
C LEU A 436 27.26 -21.58 -31.38
N PRO A 437 28.05 -21.47 -32.47
CA PRO A 437 29.44 -21.04 -32.40
C PRO A 437 29.59 -19.56 -32.04
N GLY A 438 28.51 -18.77 -32.16
CA GLY A 438 28.43 -17.38 -31.74
C GLY A 438 27.00 -16.87 -31.72
N ILE A 439 26.83 -15.58 -31.45
CA ILE A 439 25.57 -14.84 -31.61
C ILE A 439 25.88 -13.65 -32.52
N GLN A 440 25.22 -13.61 -33.68
CA GLN A 440 25.39 -12.54 -34.68
C GLN A 440 24.15 -11.63 -34.74
N GLU A 441 22.97 -12.21 -34.53
CA GLU A 441 21.69 -11.50 -34.58
C GLU A 441 20.82 -11.89 -33.40
N VAL A 442 20.03 -10.93 -32.93
CA VAL A 442 18.94 -11.14 -31.97
C VAL A 442 17.72 -10.43 -32.55
N ASP A 443 16.62 -11.16 -32.71
CA ASP A 443 15.41 -10.61 -33.34
C ASP A 443 14.15 -11.12 -32.66
N LYS A 444 13.09 -10.30 -32.69
CA LYS A 444 11.76 -10.67 -32.21
C LYS A 444 11.17 -11.69 -33.18
N GLY A 445 10.53 -12.73 -32.65
CA GLY A 445 9.83 -13.68 -33.50
C GLY A 445 8.68 -14.38 -32.82
N GLY A 446 8.12 -15.36 -33.53
CA GLY A 446 6.88 -16.04 -33.15
C GLY A 446 5.64 -15.24 -33.55
N PRO A 447 4.47 -15.90 -33.68
CA PRO A 447 3.22 -15.26 -34.10
C PRO A 447 2.74 -14.19 -33.11
N ASP A 448 3.14 -14.31 -31.84
CA ASP A 448 2.64 -13.48 -30.74
C ASP A 448 3.68 -12.49 -30.19
N GLY A 449 4.88 -12.41 -30.80
CA GLY A 449 5.97 -11.54 -30.34
C GLY A 449 6.59 -11.91 -28.98
N ASN A 450 6.20 -13.06 -28.41
CA ASN A 450 6.66 -13.54 -27.10
C ASN A 450 8.01 -14.28 -27.15
N LEU A 451 8.60 -14.49 -28.33
CA LEU A 451 9.88 -15.18 -28.47
C LEU A 451 10.98 -14.21 -28.90
N LEU A 452 12.15 -14.39 -28.31
CA LEU A 452 13.38 -13.73 -28.75
C LEU A 452 14.32 -14.80 -29.30
N PHE A 453 14.80 -14.59 -30.53
CA PHE A 453 15.69 -15.52 -31.22
C PHE A 453 17.11 -15.00 -31.18
N VAL A 454 18.08 -15.88 -30.93
CA VAL A 454 19.49 -15.65 -31.23
C VAL A 454 19.87 -16.48 -32.45
N ALA A 455 20.61 -15.89 -33.38
CA ALA A 455 20.98 -16.56 -34.62
C ALA A 455 22.48 -16.43 -34.93
N CYS A 456 23.03 -17.45 -35.57
CA CYS A 456 24.39 -17.46 -36.10
C CYS A 456 24.40 -18.05 -37.51
N ASN A 457 25.09 -17.39 -38.42
CA ASN A 457 25.29 -17.90 -39.78
C ASN A 457 26.41 -18.97 -39.77
N GLY A 458 26.03 -20.21 -40.06
CA GLY A 458 26.92 -21.36 -40.20
C GLY A 458 27.03 -21.84 -41.66
N PRO A 459 27.87 -22.86 -41.93
CA PRO A 459 28.06 -23.41 -43.28
C PRO A 459 26.78 -23.94 -43.93
N GLY A 460 25.77 -24.31 -43.12
CA GLY A 460 24.47 -24.83 -43.57
C GLY A 460 23.34 -23.78 -43.61
N GLY A 461 23.64 -22.51 -43.33
CA GLY A 461 22.64 -21.45 -43.19
C GLY A 461 22.51 -20.94 -41.75
N TRP A 462 21.36 -20.35 -41.43
CA TRP A 462 21.12 -19.76 -40.12
C TRP A 462 20.68 -20.80 -39.09
N ASP A 463 21.54 -21.06 -38.10
CA ASP A 463 21.17 -21.79 -36.90
C ASP A 463 20.57 -20.82 -35.87
N ARG A 464 19.54 -21.28 -35.15
CA ARG A 464 18.77 -20.42 -34.23
C ARG A 464 18.50 -21.12 -32.90
N ALA A 465 18.53 -20.33 -31.84
CA ALA A 465 18.02 -20.70 -30.54
C ALA A 465 17.00 -19.63 -30.10
N HIS A 466 16.05 -19.99 -29.24
CA HIS A 466 15.01 -19.04 -28.82
C HIS A 466 14.63 -19.24 -27.37
N VAL A 467 14.21 -18.14 -26.75
CA VAL A 467 13.69 -18.11 -25.38
C VAL A 467 12.38 -17.32 -25.40
N ASP A 468 11.38 -17.81 -24.67
CA ASP A 468 10.19 -17.02 -24.36
C ASP A 468 10.60 -15.81 -23.50
N VAL A 469 10.21 -14.60 -23.91
CA VAL A 469 10.64 -13.34 -23.30
C VAL A 469 10.27 -13.30 -21.82
N THR A 470 9.06 -13.76 -21.46
CA THR A 470 8.59 -13.79 -20.07
C THR A 470 9.41 -14.77 -19.25
N ARG A 471 9.62 -15.98 -19.77
CA ARG A 471 10.43 -17.03 -19.13
C ARG A 471 11.88 -16.58 -18.95
N GLY A 472 12.48 -15.99 -19.98
CA GLY A 472 13.85 -15.49 -19.93
C GLY A 472 14.00 -14.37 -18.91
N ALA A 473 13.09 -13.40 -18.90
CA ALA A 473 13.10 -12.29 -17.94
C ALA A 473 12.93 -12.76 -16.48
N MET A 474 12.18 -13.85 -16.27
CA MET A 474 11.95 -14.44 -14.94
C MET A 474 13.00 -15.47 -14.51
N THR A 475 13.88 -15.91 -15.41
CA THR A 475 14.95 -16.86 -15.09
C THR A 475 16.13 -16.10 -14.48
N PRO A 476 16.48 -16.29 -13.19
CA PRO A 476 17.55 -15.52 -12.58
C PRO A 476 18.88 -15.72 -13.31
N MET A 477 19.63 -14.64 -13.52
CA MET A 477 20.93 -14.67 -14.19
C MET A 477 21.87 -15.73 -13.59
N ALA A 478 21.88 -15.90 -12.27
CA ALA A 478 22.68 -16.93 -11.59
C ALA A 478 22.39 -18.35 -12.09
N PHE A 479 21.12 -18.67 -12.36
CA PHE A 479 20.73 -19.97 -12.91
C PHE A 479 21.26 -20.14 -14.34
N SER A 480 21.07 -19.12 -15.19
CA SER A 480 21.56 -19.15 -16.58
C SER A 480 23.09 -19.18 -16.69
N THR A 481 23.81 -18.49 -15.80
CA THR A 481 25.27 -18.58 -15.68
C THR A 481 25.68 -20.01 -15.35
N ALA A 482 25.10 -20.61 -14.30
CA ALA A 482 25.43 -21.98 -13.89
C ALA A 482 25.15 -23.01 -15.01
N GLU A 483 24.05 -22.86 -15.74
CA GLU A 483 23.75 -23.71 -16.89
C GLU A 483 24.75 -23.53 -18.04
N THR A 484 25.17 -22.29 -18.31
CA THR A 484 26.18 -21.99 -19.34
C THR A 484 27.51 -22.65 -19.00
N ASP A 485 27.96 -22.50 -17.76
CA ASP A 485 29.22 -23.08 -17.28
C ASP A 485 29.20 -24.60 -17.36
N ARG A 486 28.07 -25.22 -16.97
CA ARG A 486 27.89 -26.67 -17.07
C ARG A 486 28.03 -27.17 -18.51
N VAL A 487 27.45 -26.46 -19.48
CA VAL A 487 27.59 -26.81 -20.90
C VAL A 487 29.03 -26.66 -21.37
N LEU A 488 29.72 -25.58 -20.98
CA LEU A 488 31.13 -25.37 -21.32
C LEU A 488 32.03 -26.48 -20.77
N GLU A 489 31.84 -26.86 -19.50
CA GLU A 489 32.58 -27.96 -18.87
C GLU A 489 32.35 -29.29 -19.61
N GLN A 490 31.10 -29.60 -19.99
CA GLN A 490 30.78 -30.80 -20.76
C GLN A 490 31.46 -30.81 -22.13
N MET A 491 31.47 -29.69 -22.85
CA MET A 491 32.14 -29.57 -24.13
C MET A 491 33.65 -29.76 -23.99
N GLN A 492 34.29 -29.20 -22.96
CA GLN A 492 35.71 -29.39 -22.68
C GLN A 492 36.06 -30.84 -22.38
N GLN A 493 35.24 -31.53 -21.57
CA GLN A 493 35.42 -32.94 -21.26
C GLN A 493 35.29 -33.82 -22.52
N GLN A 494 34.29 -33.56 -23.37
CA GLN A 494 34.12 -34.27 -24.64
C GLN A 494 35.31 -34.05 -25.58
N ALA A 495 35.80 -32.82 -25.70
CA ALA A 495 36.97 -32.50 -26.52
C ALA A 495 38.24 -33.21 -26.00
N ALA A 496 38.45 -33.25 -24.68
CA ALA A 496 39.57 -33.95 -24.06
C ALA A 496 39.51 -35.47 -24.34
N MET A 497 38.33 -36.09 -24.22
CA MET A 497 38.14 -37.51 -24.53
C MET A 497 38.39 -37.83 -26.01
N GLN A 498 37.93 -36.97 -26.93
CA GLN A 498 38.19 -37.15 -28.36
C GLN A 498 39.68 -37.02 -28.69
N GLY A 499 40.37 -36.06 -28.09
CA GLY A 499 41.82 -35.90 -28.23
C GLY A 499 42.60 -37.13 -27.74
N GLN A 500 42.21 -37.71 -26.60
CA GLN A 500 42.82 -38.95 -26.09
C GLN A 500 42.55 -40.15 -27.01
N MET A 501 41.34 -40.29 -27.55
CA MET A 501 41.04 -41.37 -28.50
C MET A 501 41.83 -41.24 -29.82
N GLN A 502 42.01 -40.02 -30.32
CA GLN A 502 42.83 -39.77 -31.51
C GLN A 502 44.31 -40.09 -31.26
N GLN A 503 44.86 -39.69 -30.11
CA GLN A 503 46.24 -40.05 -29.72
C GLN A 503 46.41 -41.57 -29.55
N ALA A 504 45.44 -42.24 -28.92
CA ALA A 504 45.46 -43.70 -28.77
C ALA A 504 45.33 -44.45 -30.12
N THR A 505 44.65 -43.85 -31.11
CA THR A 505 44.54 -44.40 -32.46
C THR A 505 45.85 -44.19 -33.24
N PHE A 506 46.50 -43.05 -33.07
CA PHE A 506 47.77 -42.73 -33.72
C PHE A 506 48.93 -43.60 -33.18
N LEU A 507 48.93 -43.94 -31.89
CA LEU A 507 49.92 -44.84 -31.29
C LEU A 507 49.75 -46.34 -31.65
N LYS A 508 48.63 -46.70 -32.31
CA LYS A 508 48.35 -48.08 -32.77
C LYS A 508 48.66 -48.28 -34.27
N GLN A 509 48.99 -47.22 -34.99
CA GLN A 509 49.51 -47.26 -36.36
C GLN A 509 51.02 -47.14 -36.32
#